data_AF-A0A7K2C528-F1
#
_entry.id   AF-A0A7K2C528-F1
#
_cell.length_a   1.000
_cell.length_b   1.000
_cell.length_c   1.000
_cell.angle_alpha   90.00
_cell.angle_beta   90.00
_cell.angle_gamma   90.00
#
_symmetry.space_group_name_H-M   'P 1'
#
loop_
_entity.id
_entity.type
_entity.pdbx_description
1 polymer ?
#
loop_
_entity_poly.entity_id
_entity_poly.type
_entity_poly.pdbx_seq_one_letter_code
_entity_poly.pdbx_strand_id
1 'polypeptide(L)' 'MRVKLSTLFLFLFFVAQVDAQITVTEEDYARAEATLGTTTRGMVYHTSIQPNWLEDDRFWYL' A
#
# COMPACT_ATOMS: atom_id res chain seq x y z
N MET A 1 19.87 25.68 -28.49
CA MET A 1 18.57 25.06 -28.13
C MET A 1 18.56 23.53 -28.25
N ARG A 2 19.20 22.95 -29.28
CA ARG A 2 19.22 21.49 -29.55
C ARG A 2 19.83 20.60 -28.44
N VAL A 3 20.94 21.03 -27.83
CA VAL A 3 21.61 20.24 -26.77
C VAL A 3 20.77 20.15 -25.50
N LYS A 4 20.16 21.27 -25.07
CA LYS A 4 19.30 21.32 -23.87
C LYS A 4 18.08 20.41 -23.97
N LEU A 5 17.50 20.29 -25.18
CA LEU A 5 16.36 19.42 -25.45
C LEU A 5 16.75 17.94 -25.40
N SER A 6 17.95 17.59 -25.89
CA SER A 6 18.47 16.22 -25.82
C SER A 6 18.78 15.80 -24.38
N THR A 7 19.31 16.71 -23.56
CA THR A 7 19.56 16.43 -22.13
C THR A 7 18.26 16.26 -21.35
N LEU A 8 17.24 17.08 -21.64
CA LEU A 8 15.91 16.95 -21.05
C LEU A 8 15.26 15.60 -21.43
N PHE A 9 15.42 15.18 -22.68
CA PHE A 9 14.89 13.90 -23.14
C PHE A 9 15.59 12.71 -22.45
N LEU A 10 16.91 12.78 -22.28
CA LEU A 10 17.69 11.76 -21.58
C LEU A 10 17.31 11.66 -20.09
N PHE A 11 17.04 12.81 -19.47
CA PHE A 11 16.58 12.86 -18.08
C PHE A 11 15.19 12.25 -17.90
N LEU A 12 14.24 12.59 -18.79
CA LEU A 12 12.88 12.04 -18.75
C LEU A 12 12.85 10.53 -19.02
N PHE A 13 13.72 10.04 -19.91
CA PHE A 13 13.86 8.60 -20.17
C PHE A 13 14.30 7.83 -18.91
N PHE A 14 15.19 8.40 -18.10
CA PHE A 14 15.66 7.77 -16.88
C PHE A 14 14.62 7.78 -15.76
N VAL A 15 13.81 8.85 -15.65
CA VAL A 15 12.70 8.95 -14.68
C VAL A 15 11.59 7.95 -15.01
N ALA A 16 11.33 7.69 -16.29
CA ALA A 16 10.31 6.72 -16.73
C ALA A 16 10.66 5.25 -16.42
N GLN A 17 11.89 4.95 -15.98
CA GLN A 17 12.33 3.59 -15.64
C GLN A 17 11.97 3.20 -14.18
N VAL A 18 11.44 4.13 -13.38
CA VAL A 18 11.06 3.86 -11.99
C VAL A 18 9.60 3.35 -11.95
N ASP A 19 9.42 2.12 -12.39
CA ASP A 19 8.25 1.31 -12.00
C ASP A 19 8.77 0.13 -11.17
N ALA A 20 8.99 0.40 -9.89
CA ALA A 20 9.24 -0.66 -8.93
C ALA A 20 7.88 -1.28 -8.60
N GLN A 21 7.44 -2.24 -9.43
CA GLN A 21 6.28 -3.06 -9.12
C GLN A 21 6.56 -3.82 -7.83
N ILE A 22 6.06 -3.30 -6.70
CA ILE A 22 6.16 -3.95 -5.40
C ILE A 22 5.31 -5.21 -5.49
N THR A 23 5.98 -6.35 -5.59
CA THR A 23 5.31 -7.65 -5.50
C THR A 23 5.10 -7.95 -4.03
N VAL A 24 3.85 -7.97 -3.60
CA VAL A 24 3.49 -8.34 -2.23
C VAL A 24 3.58 -9.86 -2.11
N THR A 25 4.42 -10.36 -1.20
CA THR A 25 4.55 -11.80 -0.96
C THR A 25 3.68 -12.28 0.20
N GLU A 26 3.60 -13.59 0.37
CA GLU A 26 2.91 -14.21 1.51
C GLU A 26 3.60 -13.85 2.83
N GLU A 27 4.93 -13.76 2.85
CA GLU A 27 5.68 -13.34 4.04
C GLU A 27 5.42 -11.87 4.42
N ASP A 28 5.19 -11.00 3.44
CA ASP A 28 4.80 -9.62 3.69
C ASP A 28 3.42 -9.56 4.37
N TYR A 29 2.48 -10.39 3.90
CA TYR A 29 1.16 -10.54 4.52
C TYR A 29 1.24 -11.06 5.95
N ALA A 30 1.99 -12.15 6.17
CA ALA A 30 2.15 -12.74 7.50
C ALA A 30 2.70 -11.73 8.52
N ARG A 31 3.63 -10.86 8.11
CA ARG A 31 4.18 -9.79 8.95
C ARG A 31 3.15 -8.71 9.26
N ALA A 32 2.32 -8.33 8.29
CA ALA A 32 1.25 -7.36 8.48
C ALA A 32 0.20 -7.87 9.47
N GLU A 33 -0.24 -9.12 9.31
CA GLU A 33 -1.23 -9.77 10.18
C GLU A 33 -0.74 -9.89 11.63
N ALA A 34 0.54 -10.24 11.82
CA ALA A 34 1.16 -10.29 13.15
C ALA A 34 1.14 -8.93 13.88
N THR A 35 1.06 -7.81 13.14
CA THR A 35 1.11 -6.46 13.69
C THR A 35 -0.29 -5.89 13.96
N LEU A 36 -1.29 -6.22 13.14
CA LEU A 36 -2.63 -5.65 13.19
C LEU A 36 -3.38 -5.97 14.50
N GLY A 37 -3.57 -7.24 14.83
CA GLY A 37 -4.53 -7.65 15.87
C GLY A 37 -4.18 -7.26 17.31
N THR A 38 -2.89 -7.15 17.63
CA THR A 38 -2.40 -6.93 19.01
C THR A 38 -1.98 -5.47 19.23
N THR A 39 -1.34 -4.85 18.25
CA THR A 39 -0.77 -3.51 18.38
C THR A 39 -1.77 -2.41 18.01
N THR A 40 -2.70 -2.66 17.09
CA THR A 40 -3.57 -1.60 16.57
C THR A 40 -4.91 -1.44 17.30
N ARG A 41 -5.35 -2.44 18.07
CA ARG A 41 -6.61 -2.40 18.83
C ARG A 41 -6.73 -1.21 19.78
N GLY A 42 -5.65 -0.86 20.49
CA GLY A 42 -5.64 0.28 21.43
C GLY A 42 -5.60 1.65 20.75
N MET A 43 -5.35 1.70 19.45
CA MET A 43 -5.32 2.96 18.67
C MET A 43 -6.71 3.34 18.14
N VAL A 44 -7.71 2.46 18.30
CA VAL A 44 -9.08 2.74 17.89
C VAL A 44 -9.82 3.43 19.04
N TYR A 45 -9.87 4.76 19.02
CA TYR A 45 -10.54 5.56 20.03
C TYR A 45 -12.07 5.60 19.81
N HIS A 46 -12.83 5.61 20.91
CA HIS A 46 -14.29 5.82 20.94
C HIS A 46 -15.16 4.83 20.15
N THR A 47 -14.69 3.61 19.88
CA THR A 47 -15.50 2.67 19.11
C THR A 47 -15.59 1.27 19.71
N SER A 48 -16.80 0.73 19.69
CA SER A 48 -17.09 -0.70 19.83
C SER A 48 -17.50 -1.30 18.49
N ILE A 49 -17.21 -0.60 17.39
CA ILE A 49 -17.57 -1.05 16.04
C ILE A 49 -16.75 -2.29 15.69
N GLN A 50 -17.45 -3.40 15.63
CA GLN A 50 -16.92 -4.67 15.14
C GLN A 50 -17.30 -4.81 13.67
N PRO A 51 -16.41 -5.35 12.82
CA PRO A 51 -16.74 -5.65 11.44
C PRO A 51 -17.89 -6.68 11.39
N ASN A 52 -18.93 -6.38 10.61
CA ASN A 52 -19.96 -7.35 10.26
C ASN A 52 -19.55 -8.07 8.96
N TRP A 53 -19.15 -9.33 9.07
CA TRP A 53 -18.59 -10.14 7.99
C TRP A 53 -19.69 -10.83 7.17
N LEU A 54 -19.46 -10.93 5.85
CA LEU A 54 -20.28 -11.68 4.88
C LEU A 54 -19.50 -12.88 4.33
N GLU A 55 -20.17 -13.81 3.66
CA GLU A 55 -19.59 -15.07 3.16
C GLU A 55 -18.47 -14.92 2.10
N ASP A 56 -18.30 -13.73 1.51
CA ASP A 56 -17.33 -13.44 0.44
C ASP A 56 -16.15 -12.54 0.89
N ASP A 57 -15.71 -12.64 2.16
CA ASP A 57 -14.68 -11.78 2.77
C ASP A 57 -14.97 -10.27 2.74
N ARG A 58 -16.20 -9.91 2.40
CA ARG A 58 -16.72 -8.54 2.48
C ARG A 58 -17.15 -8.26 3.91
N PHE A 59 -16.98 -7.02 4.35
CA PHE A 59 -17.48 -6.59 5.65
C PHE A 59 -17.93 -5.13 5.60
N TRP A 60 -18.69 -4.72 6.62
CA TRP A 60 -19.01 -3.31 6.87
C TRP A 60 -18.91 -2.99 8.36
N TYR A 61 -18.74 -1.70 8.65
CA TYR A 61 -18.70 -1.15 10.00
C TYR A 61 -20.04 -0.44 10.29
N LEU A 62 -20.64 -0.72 11.45
CA LEU A 62 -21.88 -0.11 11.95
C LEU A 62 -21.67 1.30 12.50
#